data_AF-A0AAV5T8N7-F1
#
_entry.id   AF-A0AAV5T8N7-F1
#
_cell.length_a   1.000
_cell.length_b   1.000
_cell.length_c   1.000
_cell.angle_alpha   90.00
_cell.angle_beta   90.00
_cell.angle_gamma   90.00
#
_symmetry.space_group_name_H-M   'P 1'
#
loop_
_entity.id
_entity.type
_entity.pdbx_description
1 polymer ?
#
loop_
_entity_poly.entity_id
_entity_poly.type
_entity_poly.pdbx_seq_one_letter_code
_entity_poly.pdbx_strand_id
1 'polypeptide(L)' 'SYPDSRIVETNYGKIQGRRVIYQGKKQVDAFQGIPYAKPPVGDLRFKKPELPEQWEGVKETKRF' A
#
# COMPACT_ATOMS: atom_id res chain seq x y z
N SER A 1 4.53 16.94 -8.88
CA SER A 1 4.27 15.64 -8.24
C SER A 1 3.43 15.88 -6.99
N TYR A 2 2.57 14.93 -6.61
CA TYR A 2 1.90 15.00 -5.31
C TYR A 2 2.93 14.82 -4.20
N PRO A 3 2.87 15.57 -3.09
CA PRO A 3 3.76 15.35 -1.94
C PRO A 3 3.56 13.97 -1.34
N ASP A 4 4.54 13.48 -0.58
CA ASP A 4 4.40 12.22 0.13
C ASP A 4 3.34 12.32 1.25
N SER A 5 2.65 11.23 1.52
CA SER A 5 1.80 11.14 2.71
C SER A 5 2.64 10.96 3.97
N ARG A 6 1.96 11.00 5.13
CA ARG A 6 2.51 10.42 6.36
C ARG A 6 2.83 8.93 6.18
N ILE A 7 3.78 8.44 6.97
CA ILE A 7 4.04 7.01 7.12
C ILE A 7 2.97 6.43 8.04
N VAL A 8 2.40 5.29 7.67
CA VAL A 8 1.37 4.58 8.44
C VAL A 8 1.85 3.16 8.70
N GLU A 9 1.61 2.66 9.92
CA GLU A 9 1.90 1.29 10.31
C GLU A 9 0.69 0.39 10.04
N THR A 10 0.93 -0.75 9.42
CA THR A 10 -0.06 -1.80 9.17
C THR A 10 0.38 -3.08 9.89
N ASN A 11 -0.49 -4.09 9.94
CA ASN A 11 -0.16 -5.40 10.51
C ASN A 11 1.03 -6.11 9.81
N TYR A 12 1.41 -5.67 8.60
CA TYR A 12 2.44 -6.32 7.79
C TYR A 12 3.69 -5.45 7.56
N GLY A 13 3.70 -4.21 8.05
CA GLY A 13 4.81 -3.28 7.91
C GLY A 13 4.36 -1.83 7.66
N LYS A 14 5.33 -0.92 7.55
CA LYS A 14 5.07 0.51 7.36
C LYS A 14 4.86 0.84 5.88
N ILE A 15 3.96 1.76 5.58
CA ILE A 15 3.66 2.20 4.21
C ILE A 15 3.72 3.73 4.09
N GLN A 16 4.04 4.20 2.88
CA GLN A 16 3.95 5.61 2.52
C GLN A 16 3.26 5.76 1.17
N GLY A 17 2.17 6.51 1.15
CA GLY A 17 1.40 6.85 -0.04
C GLY A 17 1.71 8.26 -0.54
N ARG A 18 0.73 8.85 -1.21
CA ARG A 18 0.79 10.23 -1.73
C ARG A 18 -0.29 11.09 -1.11
N ARG A 19 -0.02 12.37 -0.92
CA ARG A 19 -0.99 13.36 -0.48
C ARG A 19 -1.56 14.12 -1.69
N VAL A 20 -2.84 13.96 -1.90
CA VAL A 20 -3.61 14.64 -2.96
C VAL A 20 -4.27 15.88 -2.36
N ILE A 21 -4.05 17.03 -3.00
CA ILE A 21 -4.68 18.30 -2.62
C ILE A 21 -5.76 18.62 -3.66
N TYR A 22 -7.03 18.59 -3.24
CA TYR A 22 -8.17 18.90 -4.08
C TYR A 22 -8.61 20.35 -3.88
N GLN A 23 -8.68 21.09 -4.98
CA GLN A 23 -9.09 22.50 -5.04
C GLN A 23 -8.35 23.40 -4.02
N GLY A 24 -7.10 23.08 -3.70
CA GLY A 24 -6.27 23.84 -2.74
C GLY A 24 -6.76 23.83 -1.29
N LYS A 25 -7.85 23.11 -0.96
CA LYS A 25 -8.50 23.16 0.36
C LYS A 25 -8.58 21.80 1.05
N LYS A 26 -8.83 20.73 0.31
CA LYS A 26 -9.00 19.38 0.88
C LYS A 26 -7.75 18.56 0.65
N GLN A 27 -7.22 17.95 1.71
CA GLN A 27 -6.06 17.06 1.63
C GLN A 27 -6.50 15.63 1.89
N VAL A 28 -6.06 14.69 1.04
CA VAL A 28 -6.33 13.26 1.17
C VAL A 28 -5.02 12.50 1.04
N ASP A 29 -4.70 11.67 2.03
CA ASP A 29 -3.62 10.70 1.91
C ASP A 29 -4.15 9.45 1.20
N ALA A 30 -3.60 9.15 0.03
CA ALA A 30 -3.97 8.00 -0.79
C ALA A 30 -2.85 6.95 -0.76
N PHE A 31 -3.20 5.74 -0.31
CA PHE A 31 -2.32 4.57 -0.26
C PHE A 31 -2.85 3.52 -1.25
N GLN A 32 -2.03 3.14 -2.23
CA GLN A 32 -2.40 2.29 -3.38
C GLN A 32 -1.41 1.12 -3.49
N GLY A 33 -1.88 -0.03 -3.97
CA GLY A 33 -1.01 -1.20 -4.15
C GLY A 33 -0.54 -1.87 -2.85
N ILE A 34 -1.25 -1.68 -1.73
CA ILE A 34 -0.93 -2.37 -0.46
C ILE A 34 -1.24 -3.88 -0.64
N PRO A 35 -0.26 -4.78 -0.45
CA PRO A 35 -0.52 -6.22 -0.48
C PRO A 35 -1.40 -6.63 0.69
N TYR A 36 -2.49 -7.35 0.39
CA TYR A 36 -3.38 -7.95 1.40
C TYR A 36 -3.32 -9.49 1.40
N ALA A 37 -2.69 -10.08 0.39
CA ALA A 37 -2.49 -11.51 0.22
C ALA A 37 -1.22 -11.76 -0.60
N LYS A 38 -0.69 -12.99 -0.54
CA LYS A 38 0.36 -13.43 -1.47
C LYS A 38 -0.16 -13.43 -2.92
N PRO A 39 0.71 -13.15 -3.91
CA PRO A 39 0.35 -13.28 -5.32
C PRO A 39 -0.19 -14.69 -5.64
N PRO A 40 -1.41 -14.84 -6.20
CA PRO A 40 -2.03 -16.14 -6.45
C PRO A 40 -1.52 -16.79 -7.74
N VAL A 41 -0.20 -16.91 -7.87
CA VAL A 41 0.52 -17.45 -9.04
C VAL A 41 1.18 -18.80 -8.72
N GLY A 42 1.58 -19.53 -9.75
CA GLY A 42 2.20 -20.86 -9.59
C GLY A 42 1.28 -21.82 -8.82
N ASP A 43 1.82 -22.46 -7.79
CA ASP A 43 1.09 -23.41 -6.95
C ASP A 43 -0.04 -22.78 -6.13
N LEU A 44 -0.09 -21.45 -6.01
CA LEU A 44 -1.17 -20.73 -5.33
C LEU A 44 -2.37 -20.47 -6.24
N ARG A 45 -2.27 -20.75 -7.54
CA ARG A 45 -3.36 -20.54 -8.48
C ARG A 45 -4.57 -21.40 -8.09
N PHE A 46 -5.75 -20.78 -8.09
CA PHE A 46 -7.02 -21.40 -7.70
C PHE A 46 -7.10 -21.87 -6.24
N LYS A 47 -6.12 -21.55 -5.39
CA LYS A 47 -6.17 -21.81 -3.94
C LYS A 47 -6.76 -20.60 -3.19
N LYS A 48 -7.11 -20.82 -1.92
CA LYS A 48 -7.48 -19.72 -1.01
C LYS A 48 -6.32 -18.73 -0.88
N PRO A 49 -6.61 -17.42 -0.73
CA PRO A 49 -5.56 -16.44 -0.52
C PRO A 49 -4.79 -16.73 0.77
N GLU A 50 -3.47 -16.59 0.69
CA GLU A 50 -2.58 -16.67 1.85
C GLU A 50 -2.19 -15.26 2.31
N LEU A 51 -1.88 -15.10 3.61
CA LEU A 51 -1.43 -13.83 4.17
C LEU A 51 -0.12 -13.35 3.50
N PRO A 52 0.02 -12.03 3.24
CA PRO A 52 1.23 -11.49 2.63
C PRO A 52 2.42 -11.62 3.58
N GLU A 53 3.62 -11.63 3.02
CA GLU A 53 4.85 -11.53 3.80
C GLU A 53 4.97 -10.15 4.44
N GLN A 54 5.46 -10.11 5.68
CA GLN A 54 5.85 -8.85 6.31
C GLN A 54 7.03 -8.25 5.56
N TRP A 55 7.15 -6.92 5.56
CA TRP A 55 8.28 -6.23 4.98
C TRP A 55 8.98 -5.34 6.01
N GLU A 56 10.30 -5.24 5.86
CA GLU A 56 11.12 -4.30 6.61
C GLU A 56 11.10 -2.92 5.94
N GLY A 57 11.38 -1.88 6.72
CA GLY A 57 11.39 -0.50 6.23
C GLY A 57 10.00 0.04 5.88
N VAL A 58 9.94 0.94 4.91
CA VAL A 58 8.71 1.64 4.48
C VAL A 58 8.42 1.29 3.03
N LYS A 59 7.27 0.66 2.78
CA LYS A 59 6.83 0.31 1.42
C LYS A 59 6.16 1.48 0.73
N GLU A 60 6.60 1.81 -0.48
CA GLU A 60 5.93 2.81 -1.31
C GLU A 60 4.59 2.28 -1.85
N THR A 61 3.54 3.05 -1.63
CA THR A 61 2.15 2.72 -1.99
C THR A 61 1.51 3.88 -2.75
N LYS A 62 2.21 4.36 -3.79
CA LYS A 62 1.85 5.57 -4.54
C LYS A 62 1.06 5.28 -5.84
N ARG A 63 1.01 4.02 -6.28
CA ARG A 63 0.39 3.52 -7.53
C ARG A 63 0.09 2.01 -7.45
N PHE A 64 -0.62 1.48 -8.46
CA PHE A 64 -0.80 0.05 -8.71
C PHE A 64 0.31 -0.50 -9.61
#